data_AF-E2ZGP1-F1
#
_entry.id   AF-E2ZGP1-F1
#
_cell.length_a   1.000
_cell.length_b   1.000
_cell.length_c   1.000
_cell.angle_alpha   90.00
_cell.angle_beta   90.00
_cell.angle_gamma   90.00
#
_symmetry.space_group_name_H-M   'P 1'
#
loop_
_entity.id
_entity.type
_entity.pdbx_description
1 polymer ?
#
loop_
_entity_poly.entity_id
_entity_poly.type
_entity_poly.pdbx_seq_one_letter_code
_entity_poly.pdbx_strand_id
1 'polypeptide(L)'
;MNDIRDLFPGRMRERTFQLKAKRDAGAVWHEQQFVECKQCGRRAARTLWARSLYVCPNCGYHMPIGGYYRLSLVLDHGSFRELDADLAPQDVLHFPGYPEKLAAAQNKTGLRSRR
;
A
#
# COMPACT_ATOMS: atom_id res chain seq x y z
N MET A 1 29.54 -14.34 -18.78
CA MET A 1 28.19 -14.73 -19.24
C MET A 1 27.22 -13.93 -18.38
N ASN A 2 26.48 -13.00 -18.97
CA ASN A 2 25.49 -12.24 -18.21
C ASN A 2 24.32 -13.16 -17.90
N ASP A 3 23.88 -13.17 -16.65
CA ASP A 3 22.79 -14.01 -16.18
C ASP A 3 21.48 -13.52 -16.83
N ILE A 4 20.51 -14.39 -17.09
CA ILE A 4 19.24 -13.97 -17.75
C ILE A 4 18.48 -12.89 -16.92
N ARG A 5 18.83 -12.79 -15.64
CA ARG A 5 18.35 -11.80 -14.67
C ARG A 5 18.91 -10.40 -14.92
N ASP A 6 20.08 -10.30 -15.53
CA ASP A 6 20.79 -9.05 -15.83
C ASP A 6 20.23 -8.34 -17.07
N LEU A 7 19.48 -9.07 -17.91
CA LEU A 7 18.86 -8.52 -19.12
C LEU A 7 17.62 -7.68 -18.84
N PHE A 8 17.02 -7.78 -17.65
CA PHE A 8 15.81 -7.05 -17.26
C PHE A 8 15.83 -6.62 -15.78
N PRO A 9 16.64 -5.62 -15.41
CA PRO A 9 16.74 -5.12 -14.03
C PRO A 9 15.39 -4.61 -13.45
N GLY A 10 14.41 -4.32 -14.31
CA GLY A 10 13.06 -3.91 -13.91
C GLY A 10 12.21 -5.03 -13.30
N ARG A 11 12.41 -6.31 -13.66
CA ARG A 11 11.49 -7.40 -13.25
C ARG A 11 11.47 -7.65 -11.75
N MET A 12 12.63 -7.56 -11.08
CA MET A 12 12.70 -7.76 -9.63
C MET A 12 12.06 -6.58 -8.88
N ARG A 13 12.32 -5.34 -9.32
CA ARG A 13 11.76 -4.12 -8.74
C ARG A 13 10.24 -4.04 -8.90
N GLU A 14 9.77 -4.43 -10.07
CA GLU A 14 8.35 -4.53 -10.35
C GLU A 14 7.68 -5.60 -9.47
N ARG A 15 8.30 -6.79 -9.35
CA ARG A 15 7.77 -7.85 -8.49
C ARG A 15 7.64 -7.40 -7.03
N THR A 16 8.65 -6.71 -6.48
CA THR A 16 8.58 -6.20 -5.10
C THR A 16 7.50 -5.13 -4.95
N PHE A 17 7.36 -4.22 -5.91
CA PHE A 17 6.28 -3.23 -5.94
C PHE A 17 4.89 -3.88 -5.95
N GLN A 18 4.67 -4.88 -6.82
CA GLN A 18 3.39 -5.59 -6.90
C GLN A 18 3.05 -6.35 -5.60
N LEU A 19 4.05 -6.89 -4.90
CA LEU A 19 3.86 -7.51 -3.59
C LEU A 19 3.46 -6.48 -2.53
N LYS A 20 4.12 -5.32 -2.50
CA LYS A 20 3.77 -4.21 -1.59
C LYS A 20 2.35 -3.69 -1.88
N ALA A 21 1.98 -3.50 -3.15
CA ALA A 21 0.63 -3.08 -3.55
C ALA A 21 -0.45 -4.08 -3.15
N LYS A 22 -0.19 -5.40 -3.29
CA LYS A 22 -1.10 -6.47 -2.83
C LYS A 22 -1.28 -6.48 -1.32
N ARG A 23 -0.20 -6.26 -0.55
CA ARG A 23 -0.27 -6.09 0.92
C ARG A 23 -1.16 -4.91 1.28
N ASP A 24 -0.97 -3.77 0.63
CA ASP A 24 -1.70 -2.52 0.86
C ASP A 24 -3.20 -2.63 0.51
N ALA A 25 -3.56 -3.42 -0.51
CA ALA A 25 -4.95 -3.77 -0.81
C ALA A 25 -5.57 -4.72 0.26
N GLY A 26 -4.73 -5.35 1.07
CA GLY A 26 -5.10 -6.42 2.00
C GLY A 26 -5.53 -7.67 1.25
N ALA A 27 -4.72 -8.14 0.30
CA ALA A 27 -5.02 -9.28 -0.58
C ALA A 27 -4.67 -10.67 0.00
N VAL A 28 -4.38 -10.79 1.30
CA VAL A 28 -4.03 -12.07 1.94
C VAL A 28 -5.21 -12.58 2.75
N TRP A 29 -6.26 -13.12 2.12
CA TRP A 29 -7.40 -13.72 2.84
C TRP A 29 -8.01 -14.91 2.10
N HIS A 30 -8.36 -15.95 2.86
CA HIS A 30 -8.92 -17.21 2.33
C HIS A 30 -10.46 -17.28 2.37
N GLU A 31 -11.15 -16.24 2.88
CA GLU A 31 -12.62 -16.25 3.07
C GLU A 31 -13.31 -14.99 2.48
N GLN A 32 -14.60 -15.10 2.16
CA GLN A 32 -15.42 -14.01 1.64
C GLN A 32 -15.67 -12.92 2.69
N GLN A 33 -14.88 -11.83 2.64
CA GLN A 33 -15.04 -10.70 3.53
C GLN A 33 -16.04 -9.66 3.01
N PHE A 34 -16.88 -9.17 3.91
CA PHE A 34 -17.72 -7.99 3.71
C PHE A 34 -17.12 -6.78 4.42
N VAL A 35 -17.09 -5.65 3.74
CA VAL A 35 -16.60 -4.38 4.29
C VAL A 35 -17.76 -3.39 4.36
N GLU A 36 -17.90 -2.76 5.53
CA GLU A 36 -18.90 -1.73 5.80
C GLU A 36 -18.38 -0.35 5.38
N CYS A 37 -19.23 0.42 4.69
CA CYS A 37 -18.95 1.81 4.38
C CYS A 37 -19.06 2.68 5.63
N LYS A 38 -18.00 3.44 5.95
CA LYS A 38 -17.98 4.36 7.10
C LYS A 38 -18.93 5.56 6.97
N GLN A 39 -19.40 5.88 5.77
CA GLN A 39 -20.32 7.00 5.54
C GLN A 39 -21.79 6.58 5.55
N CYS A 40 -22.16 5.50 4.83
CA CYS A 40 -23.56 5.10 4.68
C CYS A 40 -23.95 3.81 5.41
N GLY A 41 -23.02 3.15 6.11
CA GLY A 41 -23.26 1.92 6.89
C GLY A 41 -23.56 0.68 6.06
N ARG A 42 -23.67 0.78 4.72
CA ARG A 42 -23.94 -0.38 3.88
C ARG A 42 -22.72 -1.28 3.77
N ARG A 43 -22.95 -2.58 3.83
CA ARG A 43 -21.94 -3.61 3.66
C ARG A 43 -21.91 -4.06 2.20
N ALA A 44 -20.71 -4.23 1.67
CA ALA A 44 -20.50 -4.80 0.34
C ALA A 44 -19.34 -5.80 0.37
N ALA A 45 -19.34 -6.76 -0.54
CA ALA A 45 -18.25 -7.71 -0.67
C ALA A 45 -16.94 -6.96 -0.95
N ARG A 46 -15.84 -7.39 -0.33
CA ARG A 46 -14.52 -6.77 -0.52
C ARG A 46 -14.07 -6.80 -1.99
N THR A 47 -14.46 -7.83 -2.75
CA THR A 47 -14.25 -7.91 -4.20
C THR A 47 -14.96 -6.80 -4.98
N LEU A 48 -16.16 -6.40 -4.54
CA LEU A 48 -16.87 -5.28 -5.14
C LEU A 48 -16.16 -3.95 -4.83
N TRP A 49 -15.72 -3.76 -3.58
CA TRP A 49 -14.90 -2.61 -3.20
C TRP A 49 -13.59 -2.53 -4.01
N ALA A 50 -12.90 -3.65 -4.20
CA ALA A 50 -11.68 -3.68 -5.00
C ALA A 50 -11.94 -3.31 -6.48
N ARG A 51 -13.04 -3.80 -7.07
CA ARG A 51 -13.45 -3.45 -8.44
C ARG A 51 -13.85 -1.99 -8.58
N SER A 52 -14.44 -1.39 -7.54
CA SER A 52 -14.80 0.03 -7.51
C SER A 52 -13.66 0.94 -7.05
N LEU A 53 -12.42 0.44 -7.01
CA LEU A 53 -11.23 1.19 -6.56
C LEU A 53 -11.41 1.80 -5.16
N TYR A 54 -12.08 1.05 -4.27
CA TYR A 54 -12.41 1.42 -2.90
C TYR A 54 -13.32 2.67 -2.80
N VAL A 55 -14.06 2.97 -3.86
CA VAL A 55 -15.17 3.93 -3.86
C VAL A 55 -16.46 3.20 -3.56
N CYS A 56 -17.26 3.72 -2.62
CA CYS A 56 -18.52 3.09 -2.24
C CYS A 56 -19.50 3.13 -3.40
N PRO A 57 -19.98 1.99 -3.91
CA PRO A 57 -20.90 1.96 -5.05
C PRO A 57 -22.28 2.55 -4.72
N ASN A 58 -22.60 2.72 -3.44
CA ASN A 58 -23.88 3.26 -3.00
C ASN A 58 -23.88 4.78 -2.79
N CYS A 59 -22.79 5.35 -2.27
CA CYS A 59 -22.77 6.75 -1.83
C CYS A 59 -21.58 7.56 -2.33
N GLY A 60 -20.66 6.96 -3.08
CA GLY A 60 -19.47 7.63 -3.60
C GLY A 60 -18.36 7.86 -2.57
N TYR A 61 -18.50 7.42 -1.31
CA TYR A 61 -17.45 7.56 -0.31
C TYR A 61 -16.13 6.92 -0.76
N HIS A 62 -15.04 7.68 -0.69
CA HIS A 62 -13.69 7.17 -0.95
C HIS A 62 -13.07 6.61 0.34
N MET A 63 -12.91 5.29 0.39
CA MET A 63 -12.24 4.65 1.51
C MET A 63 -10.72 4.84 1.41
N PRO A 64 -10.00 5.04 2.53
CA PRO A 64 -8.55 5.11 2.50
C PRO A 64 -7.93 3.81 2.00
N ILE A 65 -6.93 3.94 1.11
CA ILE A 65 -6.15 2.84 0.54
C ILE A 65 -4.66 3.03 0.84
N GLY A 66 -3.89 1.95 0.85
CA GLY A 66 -2.44 2.03 1.06
C GLY A 66 -1.70 2.70 -0.10
N GLY A 67 -0.54 3.29 0.20
CA GLY A 67 0.24 4.11 -0.72
C GLY A 67 0.69 3.36 -1.97
N TYR A 68 1.24 2.15 -1.83
CA TYR A 68 1.68 1.35 -2.98
C TYR A 68 0.51 0.87 -3.82
N TYR A 69 -0.62 0.54 -3.20
CA TYR A 69 -1.83 0.21 -3.95
C TYR A 69 -2.29 1.40 -4.79
N ARG A 70 -2.33 2.61 -4.21
CA ARG A 70 -2.66 3.82 -4.97
C ARG A 70 -1.71 4.05 -6.15
N LEU A 71 -0.41 3.91 -5.94
CA LEU A 71 0.59 4.03 -7.01
C LEU A 71 0.36 3.00 -8.12
N SER A 72 -0.03 1.77 -7.79
CA SER A 72 -0.33 0.73 -8.79
C SER A 72 -1.55 1.02 -9.66
N LEU A 73 -2.44 1.93 -9.23
CA LEU A 73 -3.60 2.35 -10.01
C LEU A 73 -3.29 3.51 -10.97
N VAL A 74 -2.22 4.29 -10.69
CA VAL A 74 -1.91 5.51 -11.43
C VAL A 74 -0.72 5.33 -12.38
N LEU A 75 0.27 4.55 -11.97
CA LEU A 75 1.51 4.36 -12.73
C LEU A 75 1.37 3.22 -13.74
N ASP A 76 2.02 3.39 -14.90
CA ASP A 76 2.13 2.34 -15.90
C ASP A 76 2.89 1.13 -15.36
N HIS A 77 2.51 -0.06 -15.80
CA HIS A 77 3.20 -1.30 -15.45
C HIS A 77 4.69 -1.19 -15.84
N GLY A 78 5.58 -1.60 -14.95
CA GLY A 78 7.04 -1.55 -15.14
C GLY A 78 7.69 -0.19 -14.94
N SER A 79 6.90 0.90 -14.80
CA SER A 79 7.45 2.26 -14.70
C SER A 79 7.89 2.66 -13.29
N PHE A 80 7.44 1.94 -12.26
CA PHE A 80 7.67 2.32 -10.88
C PHE A 80 9.15 2.31 -10.51
N ARG A 81 9.64 3.45 -10.00
CA ARG A 81 10.96 3.62 -9.39
C ARG A 81 10.83 4.32 -8.06
N GLU A 82 11.04 3.57 -6.98
CA GLU A 82 11.08 4.12 -5.63
C GLU A 82 12.27 5.07 -5.49
N LEU A 83 12.01 6.28 -5.00
CA LEU A 83 13.03 7.29 -4.70
C LEU A 83 13.24 7.33 -3.19
N ASP A 84 14.49 7.51 -2.77
CA ASP A 84 14.87 7.67 -1.36
C ASP A 84 14.31 6.58 -0.43
N ALA A 85 14.28 5.32 -0.90
CA ALA A 85 13.78 4.18 -0.14
C ALA A 85 14.50 4.00 1.22
N ASP A 86 15.72 4.54 1.32
CA ASP A 86 16.55 4.46 2.52
C ASP A 86 16.35 5.63 3.50
N LEU A 87 15.49 6.59 3.17
CA LEU A 87 15.26 7.75 4.02
C LEU A 87 14.56 7.37 5.32
N ALA A 88 15.27 7.52 6.42
CA ALA A 88 14.76 7.28 7.76
C ALA A 88 14.27 8.59 8.42
N PRO A 89 13.16 8.56 9.16
CA PRO A 89 12.75 9.68 9.98
C PRO A 89 13.77 9.95 11.11
N GLN A 90 14.04 11.22 11.37
CA GLN A 90 14.95 11.68 12.43
C GLN A 90 14.19 12.51 13.45
N ASP A 91 14.43 12.27 14.74
CA ASP A 91 13.83 13.03 15.84
C ASP A 91 14.80 14.10 16.35
N VAL A 92 14.91 15.20 15.60
CA VAL A 92 15.80 16.33 15.94
C VAL A 92 15.30 17.09 17.19
N LEU A 93 14.01 17.00 17.50
CA LEU A 93 13.37 17.73 18.60
C LEU A 93 13.34 16.92 19.90
N HIS A 94 13.76 15.65 19.88
CA HIS A 94 13.63 14.71 20.99
C HIS A 94 12.22 14.70 21.59
N PHE A 95 11.21 14.64 20.71
CA PHE A 95 9.83 14.82 21.14
C PHE A 95 9.37 13.64 22.00
N PRO A 96 8.81 13.88 23.21
CA PRO A 96 8.42 12.80 24.11
C PRO A 96 7.44 11.81 23.46
N GLY A 97 7.77 10.53 23.53
CA GLY A 97 6.92 9.45 22.99
C GLY A 97 6.95 9.32 21.47
N TYR A 98 7.81 10.06 20.75
CA TYR A 98 7.91 9.98 19.29
C TYR A 98 8.52 8.66 18.81
N PRO A 99 9.63 8.13 19.39
CA PRO A 99 10.22 6.86 18.97
C PRO A 99 9.23 5.69 19.04
N GLU A 100 8.41 5.63 20.09
CA GLU A 100 7.42 4.58 20.30
C GLU A 100 6.28 4.68 19.27
N LYS A 101 5.80 5.90 18.99
CA LYS A 101 4.80 6.15 17.94
C LYS A 101 5.33 5.79 16.56
N LEU A 102 6.59 6.11 16.29
CA LEU A 102 7.26 5.78 15.04
C LEU A 102 7.36 4.26 14.86
N ALA A 103 7.86 3.54 15.86
CA ALA A 103 7.96 2.08 15.82
C ALA A 103 6.58 1.42 15.63
N ALA A 104 5.55 1.88 16.36
CA ALA A 104 4.18 1.39 16.20
C ALA A 104 3.63 1.62 14.79
N ALA A 105 3.88 2.79 14.20
CA ALA A 105 3.47 3.11 12.83
C ALA A 105 4.20 2.26 11.78
N GLN A 106 5.52 2.07 11.94
CA GLN A 106 6.34 1.24 11.06
C GLN A 106 5.89 -0.22 11.10
N ASN A 107 5.61 -0.76 12.29
CA ASN A 107 5.11 -2.13 12.46
C ASN A 107 3.72 -2.33 11.83
N LYS A 108 2.82 -1.35 11.99
CA LYS A 108 1.46 -1.43 11.45
C LYS A 108 1.42 -1.35 9.92
N THR A 109 2.29 -0.55 9.33
CA THR A 109 2.25 -0.25 7.89
C THR A 109 3.30 -1.02 7.08
N GLY A 110 4.36 -1.51 7.73
CA GLY A 110 5.53 -2.07 7.08
C GLY A 110 6.20 -1.06 6.14
N LEU A 111 6.16 0.23 6.47
CA LEU A 111 6.81 1.35 5.78
C LEU A 111 7.91 1.93 6.67
N ARG A 112 9.05 2.34 6.09
CA ARG A 112 10.15 2.96 6.85
C ARG A 112 9.82 4.36 7.34
N SER A 113 9.11 5.14 6.54
CA SER A 113 8.66 6.48 6.88
C SER A 113 7.19 6.65 6.48
N ARG A 114 6.49 7.49 7.24
CA ARG A 114 5.12 7.93 6.94
C ARG A 114 5.21 9.35 6.40
N ARG A 115 5.60 9.49 5.12
CA ARG A 115 5.32 10.72 4.36
C ARG A 115 3.99 10.59 3.65
#